data_AF-W5K3U0-F1
#
_entry.id   AF-W5K3U0-F1
#
_cell.length_a   1.000
_cell.length_b   1.000
_cell.length_c   1.000
_cell.angle_alpha   90.00
_cell.angle_beta   90.00
_cell.angle_gamma   90.00
#
_symmetry.space_group_name_H-M   'P 1'
#
loop_
_entity.id
_entity.type
_entity.pdbx_description
1 polymer ?
#
loop_
_entity_poly.entity_id
_entity_poly.type
_entity_poly.pdbx_seq_one_letter_code
_entity_poly.pdbx_strand_id
1 'polypeptide(L)'
;MDGYHAKTVPLYQEYWIKCMKADLHKVQHKRLADVVSLGLAGLPSPRASSPTSVSSPPGLNVPPYALWQEQPEVKRIRLLHSLPASDIRHQEAIFELIVSETSYQKSLRVAVGLFQSSTELKATLPPLQTHVLFSNLKEVCKVSEFLLDLETRLGQNVVMSKVGDIVLNHRSAFRRVYVPYVTNMMYQEALIAKLLENKRFALTVKKLEKDPVCQRQTLKSFLVLPFQRITRLKLILENILKRTDERSADVSYLKQAIEAIVVECDNSVQRMKRTEELVSLGKLVDFGNVKSVPLIISGRYLIQAGGLKKLTVKSHLTSGPTVSSTDLYLHLFNDLLLLSLKLHGQRFNVQDYATFPAHVRVEELKTQMLGLPSEAFLLRLTQNHSKTATAIILALERETWIQLLSSQ
;
A
#
# COMPACT_ATOMS: atom_id res chain seq x y z
N MET A 1 21.28 15.38 -22.84
CA MET A 1 21.60 13.97 -23.14
C MET A 1 21.45 13.21 -21.85
N ASP A 2 20.31 12.54 -21.74
CA ASP A 2 19.74 12.01 -20.51
C ASP A 2 20.42 10.70 -20.07
N GLY A 3 20.93 10.71 -18.83
CA GLY A 3 21.34 9.52 -18.11
C GLY A 3 20.16 8.94 -17.33
N TYR A 4 19.63 7.81 -17.81
CA TYR A 4 18.62 7.02 -17.11
C TYR A 4 19.15 6.50 -15.76
N HIS A 5 18.68 7.07 -14.66
CA HIS A 5 18.79 6.48 -13.33
C HIS A 5 17.79 5.31 -13.20
N ALA A 6 18.29 4.09 -13.39
CA ALA A 6 17.60 2.88 -12.95
C ALA A 6 17.48 2.92 -11.42
N LYS A 7 16.28 3.28 -10.92
CA LYS A 7 15.94 3.17 -9.49
C LYS A 7 15.83 1.68 -9.14
N THR A 8 16.93 1.09 -8.69
CA THR A 8 16.95 -0.23 -8.05
C THR A 8 16.00 -0.27 -6.87
N VAL A 9 15.09 -1.24 -6.88
CA VAL A 9 14.19 -1.59 -5.78
C VAL A 9 15.03 -1.85 -4.52
N PRO A 10 14.58 -1.48 -3.30
CA PRO A 10 15.34 -1.72 -2.08
C PRO A 10 15.57 -3.23 -1.89
N LEU A 11 16.85 -3.62 -1.81
CA LEU A 11 17.38 -4.97 -1.53
C LEU A 11 16.72 -5.73 -0.35
N TYR A 12 15.90 -5.03 0.44
CA TYR A 12 15.13 -5.55 1.56
C TYR A 12 14.09 -6.61 1.16
N GLN A 13 13.39 -6.44 0.03
CA GLN A 13 12.35 -7.41 -0.39
C GLN A 13 12.95 -8.77 -0.76
N GLU A 14 14.10 -8.78 -1.45
CA GLU A 14 14.83 -10.01 -1.77
C GLU A 14 15.42 -10.68 -0.52
N TYR A 15 15.97 -9.87 0.40
CA TYR A 15 16.48 -10.36 1.68
C TYR A 15 15.36 -10.96 2.56
N TRP A 16 14.16 -10.36 2.57
CA TRP A 16 13.00 -10.85 3.30
C TRP A 16 12.50 -12.19 2.74
N ILE A 17 12.41 -12.32 1.41
CA ILE A 17 12.09 -13.58 0.74
C ILE A 17 13.13 -14.67 1.05
N LYS A 18 14.43 -14.30 1.11
CA LYS A 18 15.53 -15.22 1.44
C LYS A 18 15.49 -15.67 2.91
N CYS A 19 15.19 -14.77 3.85
CA CYS A 19 15.04 -15.10 5.27
C CYS A 19 13.80 -15.97 5.52
N MET A 20 12.67 -15.66 4.89
CA MET A 20 11.47 -16.51 4.97
C MET A 20 11.74 -17.92 4.42
N LYS A 21 12.47 -18.05 3.31
CA LYS A 21 12.87 -19.37 2.78
C LYS A 21 13.74 -20.14 3.78
N ALA A 22 14.70 -19.47 4.42
CA ALA A 22 15.57 -20.10 5.43
C ALA A 22 14.80 -20.55 6.69
N ASP A 23 13.79 -19.78 7.11
CA ASP A 23 12.93 -20.14 8.24
C ASP A 23 11.88 -21.20 7.89
N LEU A 24 11.40 -21.26 6.63
CA LEU A 24 10.55 -22.34 6.12
C LEU A 24 11.27 -23.69 6.09
N HIS A 25 12.56 -23.72 5.80
CA HIS A 25 13.38 -24.94 5.88
C HIS A 25 13.59 -25.43 7.33
N LYS A 26 13.52 -24.54 8.33
CA LYS A 26 13.64 -24.90 9.75
C LYS A 26 12.34 -25.40 10.38
N VAL A 27 11.20 -25.25 9.69
CA VAL A 27 9.87 -25.69 10.13
C VAL A 27 9.35 -26.79 9.20
N GLN A 28 10.16 -27.80 8.92
CA GLN A 28 9.67 -29.09 8.42
C GLN A 28 9.25 -29.95 9.60
N HIS A 29 8.01 -29.74 10.07
CA HIS A 29 7.12 -30.62 10.86
C HIS A 29 6.25 -29.80 11.82
N LYS A 30 5.34 -29.00 11.26
CA LYS A 30 3.98 -28.80 11.80
C LYS A 30 3.17 -28.06 10.73
N ARG A 31 1.98 -28.58 10.45
CA ARG A 31 1.10 -28.18 9.33
C ARG A 31 0.90 -26.66 9.29
N LEU A 32 1.48 -26.01 8.29
CA LEU A 32 1.28 -24.60 7.91
C LEU A 32 -0.16 -24.31 7.39
N ALA A 33 -1.00 -25.33 7.23
CA ALA A 33 -2.39 -25.19 6.79
C ALA A 33 -3.28 -24.50 7.85
N ASP A 34 -2.95 -24.62 9.14
CA ASP A 34 -3.81 -24.10 10.22
C ASP A 34 -3.56 -22.61 10.51
N VAL A 35 -2.38 -22.06 10.14
CA VAL A 35 -2.06 -20.64 10.34
C VAL A 35 -2.62 -19.76 9.22
N VAL A 36 -2.78 -20.31 8.01
CA VAL A 36 -3.36 -19.59 6.86
C VAL A 36 -4.90 -19.66 6.86
N SER A 37 -5.49 -20.67 7.49
CA SER A 37 -6.95 -20.87 7.50
C SER A 37 -7.70 -20.02 8.55
N LEU A 38 -7.00 -19.45 9.53
CA LEU A 38 -7.60 -18.54 10.52
C LEU A 38 -7.60 -17.05 10.11
N GLY A 39 -7.12 -16.72 8.90
CA GLY A 39 -7.01 -15.34 8.42
C GLY A 39 -7.99 -14.91 7.33
N LEU A 40 -8.80 -15.82 6.77
CA LEU A 40 -9.61 -15.55 5.57
C LEU A 40 -11.11 -15.86 5.69
N ALA A 41 -11.57 -16.35 6.84
CA ALA A 41 -13.00 -16.52 7.09
C ALA A 41 -13.45 -15.61 8.25
N GLY A 42 -14.02 -14.45 7.92
CA GLY A 42 -14.80 -13.67 8.88
C GLY A 42 -14.45 -12.19 9.08
N LEU A 43 -13.62 -11.56 8.24
CA LEU A 43 -13.52 -10.10 8.26
C LEU A 43 -14.66 -9.50 7.41
N PRO A 44 -15.62 -8.77 8.00
CA PRO A 44 -16.56 -8.00 7.22
C PRO A 44 -15.78 -6.91 6.46
N SER A 45 -16.10 -6.75 5.17
CA SER A 45 -15.71 -5.58 4.39
C SER A 45 -16.02 -4.31 5.22
N PRO A 46 -15.11 -3.31 5.32
CA PRO A 46 -15.41 -2.11 6.06
C PRO A 46 -16.55 -1.38 5.34
N ARG A 47 -17.76 -1.46 5.90
CA ARG A 47 -18.86 -0.58 5.52
C ARG A 47 -18.40 0.86 5.77
N ALA A 48 -18.55 1.70 4.75
CA ALA A 48 -18.41 3.13 4.88
C ALA A 48 -19.39 3.64 5.94
N SER A 49 -18.90 3.95 7.14
CA SER A 49 -19.63 4.69 8.14
C SER A 49 -19.36 6.19 7.96
N SER A 50 -20.44 6.95 7.83
CA SER A 50 -20.50 8.41 7.78
C SER A 50 -19.79 9.07 8.97
N PRO A 51 -19.43 10.38 8.86
CA PRO A 51 -18.40 10.98 9.70
C PRO A 51 -18.95 11.30 11.08
N THR A 52 -18.52 10.52 12.07
CA THR A 52 -18.64 10.91 13.48
C THR A 52 -17.24 11.13 14.04
N SER A 53 -16.92 12.42 14.23
CA SER A 53 -15.98 12.97 15.23
C SER A 53 -14.87 12.02 15.70
N VAL A 54 -13.87 11.79 14.84
CA VAL A 54 -12.61 11.17 15.25
C VAL A 54 -11.79 12.23 15.97
N SER A 55 -11.79 12.16 17.30
CA SER A 55 -10.97 12.97 18.19
C SER A 55 -9.48 12.81 17.85
N SER A 56 -8.74 13.91 17.95
CA SER A 56 -7.28 13.98 17.80
C SER A 56 -6.59 12.84 18.55
N PRO A 57 -5.39 12.36 18.11
CA PRO A 57 -4.59 11.50 18.97
C PRO A 57 -4.40 12.23 20.31
N PRO A 58 -4.54 11.57 21.47
CA PRO A 58 -4.26 12.21 22.74
C PRO A 58 -2.80 12.64 22.74
N GLY A 59 -2.58 13.93 22.48
CA GLY A 59 -1.27 14.51 22.29
C GLY A 59 -0.52 14.62 23.61
N LEU A 60 0.80 14.42 23.55
CA LEU A 60 1.70 14.67 24.67
C LEU A 60 1.72 16.17 25.00
N ASN A 61 0.93 16.61 25.99
CA ASN A 61 0.75 18.00 26.43
C ASN A 61 0.60 19.02 25.29
N VAL A 62 -0.65 19.44 25.04
CA VAL A 62 -0.99 20.60 24.21
C VAL A 62 -0.19 21.82 24.73
N PRO A 63 0.46 22.62 23.86
CA PRO A 63 1.09 23.87 24.29
C PRO A 63 0.09 24.77 25.05
N PRO A 64 0.55 25.72 25.89
CA PRO A 64 -0.32 26.63 26.65
C PRO A 64 -1.26 27.51 25.79
N TYR A 65 -1.11 27.47 24.47
CA TYR A 65 -1.94 28.18 23.50
C TYR A 65 -2.59 27.12 22.61
N ALA A 66 -3.85 26.80 22.92
CA ALA A 66 -4.61 25.82 22.14
C ALA A 66 -5.10 26.42 20.81
N LEU A 67 -5.21 27.76 20.77
CA LEU A 67 -5.67 28.52 19.62
C LEU A 67 -4.64 29.58 19.21
N TRP A 68 -4.63 29.93 17.92
CA TRP A 68 -3.77 30.99 17.38
C TRP A 68 -4.04 32.33 18.07
N GLN A 69 -5.32 32.65 18.28
CA GLN A 69 -5.76 33.87 18.95
C GLN A 69 -5.25 34.02 20.40
N GLU A 70 -4.84 32.91 21.03
CA GLU A 70 -4.37 32.93 22.42
C GLU A 70 -2.90 33.32 22.55
N GLN A 71 -2.16 33.35 21.43
CA GLN A 71 -0.75 33.66 21.41
C GLN A 71 -0.45 35.06 21.97
N PRO A 72 0.64 35.24 22.75
CA PRO A 72 0.98 36.52 23.37
C PRO A 72 1.12 37.64 22.34
N GLU A 73 1.76 37.34 21.21
CA GLU A 73 2.01 38.30 20.14
C GLU A 73 0.72 38.78 19.45
N VAL A 74 -0.23 37.86 19.22
CA VAL A 74 -1.54 38.19 18.64
C VAL A 74 -2.32 39.13 19.55
N LYS A 75 -2.32 38.86 20.87
CA LYS A 75 -2.93 39.71 21.89
C LYS A 75 -2.24 41.06 22.00
N ARG A 76 -0.91 41.07 21.97
CA ARG A 76 -0.08 42.28 22.07
C ARG A 76 -0.36 43.26 20.92
N ILE A 77 -0.50 42.75 19.70
CA ILE A 77 -0.74 43.56 18.49
C ILE A 77 -2.25 43.84 18.27
N ARG A 78 -3.14 43.26 19.09
CA ARG A 78 -4.61 43.41 18.98
C ARG A 78 -5.19 42.97 17.62
N LEU A 79 -4.58 41.94 17.02
CA LEU A 79 -4.95 41.47 15.67
C LEU A 79 -6.41 40.98 15.57
N LEU A 80 -7.00 40.54 16.68
CA LEU A 80 -8.40 40.10 16.71
C LEU A 80 -9.40 41.22 16.42
N HIS A 81 -9.01 42.47 16.62
CA HIS A 81 -9.84 43.64 16.30
C HIS A 81 -9.59 44.18 14.88
N SER A 82 -8.44 43.84 14.27
CA SER A 82 -8.04 44.36 12.96
C SER A 82 -8.30 43.39 11.81
N LEU A 83 -8.31 42.08 12.08
CA LEU A 83 -8.49 41.05 11.05
C LEU A 83 -9.95 40.65 10.89
N PRO A 84 -10.42 40.40 9.66
CA PRO A 84 -11.74 39.84 9.44
C PRO A 84 -11.81 38.40 9.97
N ALA A 85 -13.02 37.95 10.31
CA ALA A 85 -13.24 36.61 10.86
C ALA A 85 -12.80 35.48 9.91
N SER A 86 -12.76 35.71 8.59
CA SER A 86 -12.20 34.78 7.61
C SER A 86 -10.72 34.52 7.85
N ASP A 87 -9.96 35.59 8.10
CA ASP A 87 -8.51 35.54 8.22
C ASP A 87 -8.12 34.93 9.56
N ILE A 88 -8.87 35.23 10.63
CA ILE A 88 -8.71 34.57 11.92
C ILE A 88 -8.90 33.06 11.76
N ARG A 89 -9.97 32.61 11.09
CA ARG A 89 -10.20 31.18 10.82
C ARG A 89 -9.10 30.56 9.95
N HIS A 90 -8.53 31.31 9.02
CA HIS A 90 -7.40 30.86 8.20
C HIS A 90 -6.14 30.67 9.06
N GLN A 91 -5.82 31.62 9.93
CA GLN A 91 -4.69 31.51 10.86
C GLN A 91 -4.87 30.36 11.86
N GLU A 92 -6.08 30.15 12.38
CA GLU A 92 -6.38 28.99 13.23
C GLU A 92 -6.13 27.66 12.51
N ALA A 93 -6.51 27.55 11.22
CA ALA A 93 -6.25 26.34 10.43
C ALA A 93 -4.75 26.10 10.18
N ILE A 94 -3.98 27.16 9.93
CA ILE A 94 -2.51 27.06 9.81
C ILE A 94 -1.90 26.67 11.16
N PHE A 95 -2.37 27.27 12.26
CA PHE A 95 -1.85 26.98 13.58
C PHE A 95 -2.18 25.56 14.04
N GLU A 96 -3.35 25.01 13.66
CA GLU A 96 -3.68 23.60 13.84
C GLU A 96 -2.62 22.68 13.22
N LEU A 97 -2.12 23.00 12.02
CA LEU A 97 -1.05 22.22 11.38
C LEU A 97 0.21 22.21 12.25
N ILE A 98 0.63 23.37 12.74
CA ILE A 98 1.84 23.55 13.56
C ILE A 98 1.70 22.80 14.88
N VAL A 99 0.65 23.09 15.66
CA VAL A 99 0.44 22.48 16.98
C VAL A 99 0.31 20.96 16.89
N SER A 100 -0.43 20.48 15.88
CA SER A 100 -0.59 19.05 15.67
C SER A 100 0.71 18.37 15.22
N GLU A 101 1.55 19.04 14.43
CA GLU A 101 2.87 18.53 14.04
C GLU A 101 3.83 18.51 15.23
N THR A 102 3.85 19.55 16.07
CA THR A 102 4.62 19.56 17.33
C THR A 102 4.23 18.40 18.23
N SER A 103 2.94 18.16 18.43
CA SER A 103 2.45 17.03 19.24
C SER A 103 2.87 15.69 18.62
N TYR A 104 2.76 15.55 17.30
CA TYR A 104 3.12 14.34 16.59
C TYR A 104 4.63 14.06 16.69
N GLN A 105 5.48 15.07 16.48
CA GLN A 105 6.93 14.96 16.61
C GLN A 105 7.35 14.55 18.02
N LYS A 106 6.74 15.13 19.07
CA LYS A 106 6.96 14.71 20.47
C LYS A 106 6.67 13.21 20.65
N SER A 107 5.54 12.74 20.13
CA SER A 107 5.16 11.32 20.23
C SER A 107 6.12 10.41 19.46
N LEU A 108 6.60 10.82 18.28
CA LEU A 108 7.63 10.07 17.56
C LEU A 108 8.95 10.01 18.32
N ARG A 109 9.36 11.12 18.96
CA ARG A 109 10.57 11.14 19.79
C ARG A 109 10.47 10.18 20.98
N VAL A 110 9.29 10.05 21.59
CA VAL A 110 9.04 9.02 22.61
C VAL A 110 9.16 7.62 22.02
N ALA A 111 8.52 7.37 20.88
CA ALA A 111 8.58 6.07 20.20
C ALA A 111 10.04 5.66 19.87
N VAL A 112 10.84 6.60 19.38
CA VAL A 112 12.25 6.37 19.02
C VAL A 112 13.15 6.27 20.25
N GLY A 113 12.98 7.18 21.21
CA GLY A 113 13.84 7.30 22.40
C GLY A 113 13.58 6.20 23.42
N LEU A 114 12.33 6.01 23.82
CA LEU A 114 11.97 5.07 24.87
C LEU A 114 11.88 3.63 24.38
N PHE A 115 11.24 3.39 23.22
CA PHE A 115 11.02 2.03 22.73
C PHE A 115 12.12 1.59 21.75
N GLN A 116 12.29 2.26 20.62
CA GLN A 116 13.22 1.82 19.59
C GLN A 116 14.69 1.84 20.05
N SER A 117 15.04 2.70 21.00
CA SER A 117 16.41 2.79 21.52
C SER A 117 16.66 1.92 22.76
N SER A 118 15.61 1.35 23.38
CA SER A 118 15.74 0.47 24.55
C SER A 118 16.56 -0.79 24.26
N THR A 119 17.64 -0.96 25.01
CA THR A 119 18.50 -2.17 24.98
C THR A 119 17.76 -3.37 25.55
N GLU A 120 16.97 -3.19 26.61
CA GLU A 120 16.14 -4.25 27.20
C GLU A 120 15.14 -4.79 26.17
N LEU A 121 14.43 -3.90 25.45
CA LEU A 121 13.46 -4.31 24.45
C LEU A 121 14.13 -5.02 23.27
N LYS A 122 15.27 -4.50 22.77
CA LYS A 122 16.05 -5.15 21.71
C LYS A 122 16.55 -6.53 22.11
N ALA A 123 16.94 -6.73 23.37
CA ALA A 123 17.37 -8.03 23.86
C ALA A 123 16.26 -9.09 23.85
N THR A 124 14.99 -8.70 23.70
CA THR A 124 13.86 -9.62 23.55
C THR A 124 13.57 -10.01 22.10
N LEU A 125 14.22 -9.36 21.12
CA LEU A 125 13.93 -9.49 19.70
C LEU A 125 15.17 -9.86 18.88
N PRO A 126 15.05 -10.76 17.89
CA PRO A 126 16.04 -10.88 16.83
C PRO A 126 16.18 -9.55 16.05
N PRO A 127 17.38 -9.23 15.51
CA PRO A 127 17.62 -7.98 14.77
C PRO A 127 16.63 -7.73 13.63
N LEU A 128 16.24 -8.79 12.91
CA LEU A 128 15.25 -8.71 11.84
C LEU A 128 13.87 -8.28 12.35
N GLN A 129 13.42 -8.83 13.48
CA GLN A 129 12.13 -8.47 14.07
C GLN A 129 12.15 -7.04 14.62
N THR A 130 13.28 -6.58 15.17
CA THR A 130 13.44 -5.17 15.54
C THR A 130 13.33 -4.25 14.31
N HIS A 131 13.97 -4.61 13.20
CA HIS A 131 13.87 -3.84 11.96
C HIS A 131 12.44 -3.83 11.41
N VAL A 132 11.74 -4.97 11.39
CA VAL A 132 10.35 -5.03 10.94
C VAL A 132 9.45 -4.20 11.85
N LEU A 133 9.56 -4.37 13.17
CA LEU A 133 8.70 -3.72 14.17
C LEU A 133 8.76 -2.20 14.08
N PHE A 134 9.96 -1.62 13.95
CA PHE A 134 10.14 -0.16 13.90
C PHE A 134 10.29 0.39 12.49
N SER A 135 10.45 -0.45 11.46
CA SER A 135 10.69 -0.03 10.07
C SER A 135 11.73 1.11 10.01
N ASN A 136 11.46 2.15 9.23
CA ASN A 136 12.23 3.38 9.15
C ASN A 136 11.73 4.51 10.08
N LEU A 137 11.17 4.20 11.27
CA LEU A 137 10.58 5.18 12.20
C LEU A 137 11.51 6.37 12.54
N LYS A 138 12.82 6.14 12.65
CA LYS A 138 13.80 7.22 12.90
C LYS A 138 13.79 8.25 11.78
N GLU A 139 13.70 7.80 10.54
CA GLU A 139 13.63 8.70 9.39
C GLU A 139 12.28 9.42 9.34
N VAL A 140 11.18 8.75 9.73
CA VAL A 140 9.86 9.40 9.88
C VAL A 140 9.93 10.54 10.89
N CYS A 141 10.59 10.31 12.03
CA CYS A 141 10.83 11.33 13.06
C CYS A 141 11.64 12.52 12.53
N LYS A 142 12.66 12.28 11.70
CA LYS A 142 13.45 13.36 11.07
C LYS A 142 12.65 14.16 10.04
N VAL A 143 11.83 13.51 9.23
CA VAL A 143 11.00 14.25 8.24
C VAL A 143 9.99 15.16 8.93
N SER A 144 9.47 14.77 10.10
CA SER A 144 8.63 15.61 10.96
C SER A 144 9.34 16.87 11.48
N GLU A 145 10.66 17.02 11.27
CA GLU A 145 11.40 18.24 11.58
C GLU A 145 11.15 19.39 10.59
N PHE A 146 10.37 19.18 9.51
CA PHE A 146 9.84 20.29 8.72
C PHE A 146 9.00 21.28 9.56
N LEU A 147 8.56 20.84 10.75
CA LEU A 147 8.03 21.71 11.80
C LEU A 147 8.92 22.93 12.07
N LEU A 148 10.25 22.80 11.99
CA LEU A 148 11.18 23.91 12.21
C LEU A 148 10.97 25.03 11.17
N ASP A 149 10.68 24.66 9.92
CA ASP A 149 10.40 25.64 8.87
C ASP A 149 9.06 26.36 9.13
N LEU A 150 8.07 25.64 9.66
CA LEU A 150 6.79 26.21 10.06
C LEU A 150 6.96 27.17 11.25
N GLU A 151 7.66 26.75 12.30
CA GLU A 151 7.94 27.55 13.50
C GLU A 151 8.79 28.79 13.16
N THR A 152 9.77 28.64 12.27
CA THR A 152 10.58 29.77 11.78
C THR A 152 9.71 30.80 11.07
N ARG A 153 8.79 30.36 10.19
CA ARG A 153 7.87 31.27 9.50
C ARG A 153 6.89 31.96 10.45
N LEU A 154 6.37 31.23 11.43
CA LEU A 154 5.50 31.79 12.47
C LEU A 154 6.25 32.83 13.33
N GLY A 155 7.52 32.58 13.64
CA GLY A 155 8.37 33.50 14.41
C GLY A 155 8.73 34.77 13.63
N GLN A 156 8.80 34.71 12.30
CA GLN A 156 8.98 35.89 11.44
C GLN A 156 7.73 36.77 11.38
N ASN A 157 6.56 36.13 11.29
CA ASN A 157 5.28 36.83 11.31
C ASN A 157 4.18 35.91 11.85
N VAL A 158 3.50 36.36 12.90
CA VAL A 158 2.39 35.62 13.52
C VAL A 158 1.19 35.46 12.58
N VAL A 159 1.06 36.32 11.57
CA VAL A 159 0.08 36.21 10.48
C VAL A 159 0.77 35.60 9.26
N MET A 160 0.54 34.30 9.03
CA MET A 160 1.12 33.57 7.91
C MET A 160 0.23 33.68 6.67
N SER A 161 0.77 34.22 5.57
CA SER A 161 0.04 34.35 4.30
C SER A 161 0.05 33.09 3.44
N LYS A 162 1.05 32.21 3.63
CA LYS A 162 1.21 30.95 2.91
C LYS A 162 1.92 29.89 3.75
N VAL A 163 1.57 28.63 3.51
CA VAL A 163 2.16 27.45 4.17
C VAL A 163 2.33 26.26 3.23
N GLY A 164 1.58 26.21 2.12
CA GLY A 164 1.66 25.15 1.14
C GLY A 164 3.05 25.03 0.51
N ASP A 165 3.77 26.15 0.35
CA ASP A 165 5.14 26.16 -0.18
C ASP A 165 6.11 25.36 0.70
N ILE A 166 6.02 25.50 2.03
CA ILE A 166 6.82 24.75 3.00
C ILE A 166 6.52 23.25 2.85
N VAL A 167 5.25 22.87 2.91
CA VAL A 167 4.85 21.44 2.83
C VAL A 167 5.27 20.83 1.49
N LEU A 168 5.10 21.57 0.40
CA LEU A 168 5.47 21.13 -0.94
C LEU A 168 6.98 20.93 -1.08
N ASN A 169 7.81 21.75 -0.45
CA ASN A 169 9.26 21.58 -0.45
C ASN A 169 9.69 20.24 0.16
N HIS A 170 8.93 19.74 1.13
CA HIS A 170 9.21 18.47 1.81
C HIS A 170 8.59 17.24 1.13
N ARG A 171 7.86 17.40 0.01
CA ARG A 171 7.13 16.30 -0.67
C ARG A 171 7.99 15.07 -0.96
N SER A 172 9.23 15.27 -1.41
CA SER A 172 10.14 14.18 -1.77
C SER A 172 10.60 13.39 -0.55
N ALA A 173 10.80 14.07 0.59
CA ALA A 173 11.13 13.45 1.86
C ALA A 173 9.93 12.68 2.42
N PHE A 174 8.72 13.27 2.39
CA PHE A 174 7.48 12.59 2.74
C PHE A 174 7.32 11.29 1.94
N ARG A 175 7.38 11.39 0.60
CA ARG A 175 7.31 10.22 -0.28
C ARG A 175 8.33 9.17 0.08
N ARG A 176 9.60 9.54 0.19
CA ARG A 176 10.70 8.60 0.42
C ARG A 176 10.57 7.85 1.75
N VAL A 177 10.01 8.49 2.77
CA VAL A 177 10.04 8.01 4.15
C VAL A 177 8.71 7.44 4.63
N TYR A 178 7.59 8.12 4.37
CA TYR A 178 6.27 7.65 4.82
C TYR A 178 5.77 6.48 3.98
N VAL A 179 6.03 6.46 2.67
CA VAL A 179 5.57 5.38 1.81
C VAL A 179 6.09 4.02 2.29
N PRO A 180 7.41 3.79 2.51
CA PRO A 180 7.89 2.52 3.04
C PRO A 180 7.32 2.19 4.43
N TYR A 181 7.17 3.19 5.30
CA TYR A 181 6.65 2.97 6.64
C TYR A 181 5.21 2.46 6.61
N VAL A 182 4.32 3.20 5.95
CA VAL A 182 2.89 2.88 5.84
C VAL A 182 2.70 1.54 5.14
N THR A 183 3.50 1.27 4.11
CA THR A 183 3.43 0.01 3.38
C THR A 183 3.85 -1.19 4.24
N ASN A 184 4.79 -1.01 5.17
CA ASN A 184 5.22 -2.05 6.10
C ASN A 184 4.27 -2.24 7.29
N MET A 185 3.25 -1.39 7.45
CA MET A 185 2.44 -1.34 8.67
C MET A 185 1.66 -2.64 8.94
N MET A 186 1.16 -3.31 7.90
CA MET A 186 0.46 -4.60 8.07
C MET A 186 1.39 -5.66 8.70
N TYR A 187 2.66 -5.66 8.31
CA TYR A 187 3.68 -6.56 8.88
C TYR A 187 4.04 -6.18 10.32
N GLN A 188 4.11 -4.89 10.61
CA GLN A 188 4.32 -4.38 11.98
C GLN A 188 3.17 -4.85 12.89
N GLU A 189 1.92 -4.71 12.46
CA GLU A 189 0.74 -5.10 13.24
C GLU A 189 0.71 -6.61 13.51
N ALA A 190 0.93 -7.43 12.48
CA ALA A 190 0.98 -8.89 12.62
C ALA A 190 2.14 -9.32 13.55
N LEU A 191 3.31 -8.69 13.42
CA LEU A 191 4.45 -8.99 14.28
C LEU A 191 4.19 -8.59 15.73
N ILE A 192 3.63 -7.42 16.00
CA ILE A 192 3.27 -6.97 17.36
C ILE A 192 2.31 -7.97 18.01
N ALA A 193 1.26 -8.39 17.29
CA ALA A 193 0.29 -9.34 17.81
C ALA A 193 0.96 -10.63 18.29
N LYS A 194 1.86 -11.19 17.48
CA LYS A 194 2.66 -12.38 17.82
C LYS A 194 3.64 -12.12 18.97
N LEU A 195 4.32 -10.97 18.99
CA LEU A 195 5.31 -10.65 20.01
C LEU A 195 4.68 -10.44 21.39
N LEU A 196 3.44 -9.96 21.46
CA LEU A 196 2.73 -9.81 22.73
C LEU A 196 2.37 -11.16 23.40
N GLU A 197 2.39 -12.26 22.66
CA GLU A 197 2.29 -13.62 23.24
C GLU A 197 3.58 -14.05 23.94
N ASN A 198 4.73 -13.47 23.56
CA ASN A 198 6.00 -13.71 24.23
C ASN A 198 6.06 -12.95 25.55
N LYS A 199 6.03 -13.70 26.67
CA LYS A 199 6.04 -13.14 28.04
C LYS A 199 7.18 -12.14 28.27
N ARG A 200 8.39 -12.42 27.78
CA ARG A 200 9.56 -11.55 28.01
C ARG A 200 9.40 -10.21 27.29
N PHE A 201 8.96 -10.24 26.03
CA PHE A 201 8.66 -9.03 25.27
C PHE A 201 7.51 -8.24 25.91
N ALA A 202 6.39 -8.91 26.21
CA ALA A 202 5.19 -8.27 26.76
C ALA A 202 5.45 -7.59 28.11
N LEU A 203 6.22 -8.22 29.01
CA LEU A 203 6.60 -7.62 30.29
C LEU A 203 7.51 -6.39 30.11
N THR A 204 8.46 -6.47 29.18
CA THR A 204 9.37 -5.35 28.88
C THR A 204 8.60 -4.16 28.31
N VAL A 205 7.69 -4.40 27.36
CA VAL A 205 6.81 -3.36 26.81
C VAL A 205 5.95 -2.74 27.90
N LYS A 206 5.27 -3.54 28.73
CA LYS A 206 4.46 -3.03 29.85
C LYS A 206 5.28 -2.22 30.86
N LYS A 207 6.55 -2.55 31.08
CA LYS A 207 7.44 -1.75 31.93
C LYS A 207 7.71 -0.38 31.31
N LEU A 208 8.02 -0.34 30.01
CA LEU A 208 8.27 0.91 29.29
C LEU A 208 7.00 1.78 29.19
N GLU A 209 5.83 1.19 28.94
CA GLU A 209 4.55 1.91 28.83
C GLU A 209 4.11 2.59 30.13
N LYS A 210 4.69 2.22 31.29
CA LYS A 210 4.46 2.89 32.57
C LYS A 210 5.23 4.20 32.72
N ASP A 211 6.19 4.48 31.84
CA ASP A 211 6.92 5.74 31.89
C ASP A 211 5.95 6.93 31.71
N PRO A 212 5.99 7.96 32.58
CA PRO A 212 5.12 9.13 32.46
C PRO A 212 5.18 9.80 31.09
N VAL A 213 6.32 9.71 30.38
CA VAL A 213 6.49 10.26 29.03
C VAL A 213 5.58 9.59 28.01
N CYS A 214 5.09 8.38 28.27
CA CYS A 214 4.11 7.71 27.41
C CYS A 214 2.70 8.28 27.54
N GLN A 215 2.37 8.95 28.65
CA GLN A 215 1.02 9.46 28.95
C GLN A 215 -0.08 8.43 28.69
N ARG A 216 0.11 7.20 29.20
CA ARG A 216 -0.81 6.06 29.06
C ARG A 216 -0.97 5.52 27.62
N GLN A 217 -0.16 5.97 26.68
CA GLN A 217 -0.10 5.39 25.35
C GLN A 217 0.72 4.10 25.34
N THR A 218 0.35 3.20 24.42
CA THR A 218 0.99 1.89 24.25
C THR A 218 2.00 1.94 23.11
N LEU A 219 2.94 0.98 23.05
CA LEU A 219 3.84 0.83 21.91
C LEU A 219 3.06 0.74 20.60
N LYS A 220 1.97 -0.03 20.58
CA LYS A 220 1.11 -0.18 19.39
C LYS A 220 0.52 1.17 18.95
N SER A 221 0.05 2.00 19.89
CA SER A 221 -0.52 3.30 19.55
C SER A 221 0.53 4.29 19.02
N PHE A 222 1.79 4.19 19.46
CA PHE A 222 2.87 4.98 18.87
C PHE A 222 3.22 4.54 17.45
N LEU A 223 3.24 3.23 17.18
CA LEU A 223 3.66 2.70 15.87
C LEU A 223 2.67 2.99 14.74
N VAL A 224 1.39 3.21 15.05
CA VAL A 224 0.36 3.58 14.06
C VAL A 224 0.34 5.08 13.73
N LEU A 225 1.01 5.93 14.53
CA LEU A 225 0.97 7.39 14.35
C LEU A 225 1.35 7.87 12.94
N PRO A 226 2.37 7.33 12.26
CA PRO A 226 2.73 7.82 10.92
C PRO A 226 1.62 7.64 9.87
N PHE A 227 0.86 6.56 9.96
CA PHE A 227 -0.31 6.33 9.11
C PHE A 227 -1.46 7.28 9.46
N GLN A 228 -1.72 7.49 10.75
CA GLN A 228 -2.71 8.47 11.17
C GLN A 228 -2.32 9.89 10.75
N ARG A 229 -1.03 10.22 10.77
CA ARG A 229 -0.55 11.55 10.39
C ARG A 229 -0.75 11.82 8.91
N ILE A 230 -0.42 10.87 8.03
CA ILE A 230 -0.54 11.09 6.58
C ILE A 230 -2.00 11.34 6.15
N THR A 231 -2.94 10.62 6.77
CA THR A 231 -4.39 10.82 6.54
C THR A 231 -4.89 12.14 7.13
N ARG A 232 -4.41 12.53 8.32
CA ARG A 232 -4.75 13.81 8.96
C ARG A 232 -4.20 15.02 8.19
N LEU A 233 -2.96 14.94 7.71
CA LEU A 233 -2.30 16.04 6.97
C LEU A 233 -3.14 16.45 5.76
N LYS A 234 -3.70 15.49 5.01
CA LYS A 234 -4.65 15.78 3.92
C LYS A 234 -5.79 16.68 4.39
N LEU A 235 -6.49 16.28 5.46
CA LEU A 235 -7.65 17.01 5.97
C LEU A 235 -7.29 18.41 6.45
N ILE A 236 -6.15 18.55 7.13
CA ILE A 236 -5.66 19.85 7.60
C ILE A 236 -5.32 20.76 6.41
N LEU A 237 -4.61 20.25 5.40
CA LEU A 237 -4.26 21.03 4.20
C LEU A 237 -5.50 21.39 3.38
N GLU A 238 -6.47 20.51 3.24
CA GLU A 238 -7.77 20.81 2.62
C GLU A 238 -8.54 21.88 3.40
N ASN A 239 -8.45 21.85 4.73
CA ASN A 239 -9.08 22.84 5.61
C ASN A 239 -8.46 24.24 5.43
N ILE A 240 -7.13 24.30 5.29
CA ILE A 240 -6.38 25.52 4.98
C ILE A 240 -6.73 26.01 3.58
N LEU A 241 -6.71 25.13 2.57
CA LEU A 241 -7.03 25.44 1.19
C LEU A 241 -8.42 26.06 1.05
N LYS A 242 -9.44 25.51 1.74
CA LYS A 242 -10.81 26.05 1.75
C LYS A 242 -10.92 27.49 2.31
N ARG A 243 -9.91 27.94 3.05
CA ARG A 243 -9.85 29.27 3.70
C ARG A 243 -8.79 30.18 3.07
N THR A 244 -8.07 29.69 2.08
CA THR A 244 -7.05 30.46 1.35
C THR A 244 -7.76 31.30 0.29
N ASP A 245 -7.35 32.56 0.12
CA ASP A 245 -7.80 33.41 -1.00
C ASP A 245 -7.49 32.72 -2.33
N GLU A 246 -8.48 32.61 -3.22
CA GLU A 246 -8.35 31.98 -4.54
C GLU A 246 -7.27 32.62 -5.41
N ARG A 247 -6.96 33.90 -5.17
CA ARG A 247 -5.90 34.64 -5.88
C ARG A 247 -4.50 34.38 -5.31
N SER A 248 -4.40 33.72 -4.16
CA SER A 248 -3.13 33.40 -3.52
C SER A 248 -2.36 32.32 -4.30
N ALA A 249 -1.06 32.52 -4.45
CA ALA A 249 -0.17 31.48 -4.97
C ALA A 249 -0.20 30.20 -4.12
N ASP A 250 -0.58 30.30 -2.84
CA ASP A 250 -0.64 29.16 -1.92
C ASP A 250 -1.69 28.11 -2.31
N VAL A 251 -2.73 28.50 -3.05
CA VAL A 251 -3.73 27.57 -3.59
C VAL A 251 -3.07 26.49 -4.45
N SER A 252 -2.13 26.90 -5.33
CA SER A 252 -1.41 25.96 -6.19
C SER A 252 -0.47 25.06 -5.38
N TYR A 253 0.25 25.64 -4.41
CA TYR A 253 1.16 24.87 -3.56
C TYR A 253 0.42 23.84 -2.69
N LEU A 254 -0.69 24.23 -2.07
CA LEU A 254 -1.52 23.34 -1.26
C LEU A 254 -2.10 22.20 -2.08
N LYS A 255 -2.63 22.47 -3.28
CA LYS A 255 -3.15 21.42 -4.19
C LYS A 255 -2.06 20.39 -4.54
N GLN A 256 -0.88 20.87 -4.95
CA GLN A 256 0.24 19.99 -5.28
C GLN A 256 0.75 19.20 -4.06
N ALA A 257 0.78 19.82 -2.87
CA ALA A 257 1.18 19.17 -1.63
C ALA A 257 0.21 18.06 -1.23
N ILE A 258 -1.11 18.33 -1.30
CA ILE A 258 -2.17 17.35 -1.02
C ILE A 258 -2.07 16.17 -1.99
N GLU A 259 -1.92 16.43 -3.28
CA GLU A 259 -1.77 15.39 -4.30
C GLU A 259 -0.55 14.51 -4.02
N ALA A 260 0.61 15.12 -3.78
CA ALA A 260 1.84 14.39 -3.50
C ALA A 260 1.75 13.52 -2.24
N ILE A 261 1.12 14.00 -1.18
CA ILE A 261 1.00 13.27 0.09
C ILE A 261 0.03 12.09 -0.02
N VAL A 262 -1.13 12.28 -0.68
CA VAL A 262 -2.23 11.31 -0.69
C VAL A 262 -2.07 10.29 -1.79
N VAL A 263 -1.92 10.75 -3.03
CA VAL A 263 -1.93 9.90 -4.22
C VAL A 263 -0.73 8.95 -4.19
N GLU A 264 0.44 9.42 -3.73
CA GLU A 264 1.63 8.57 -3.70
C GLU A 264 1.58 7.50 -2.61
N CYS A 265 1.01 7.80 -1.44
CA CYS A 265 0.85 6.81 -0.38
C CYS A 265 -0.16 5.74 -0.77
N ASP A 266 -1.35 6.13 -1.24
CA ASP A 266 -2.41 5.20 -1.65
C ASP A 266 -1.93 4.30 -2.80
N ASN A 267 -1.31 4.90 -3.84
CA ASN A 267 -0.77 4.14 -4.96
C ASN A 267 0.33 3.17 -4.54
N SER A 268 1.10 3.50 -3.52
CA SER A 268 2.20 2.65 -3.07
C SER A 268 1.75 1.49 -2.20
N VAL A 269 0.75 1.71 -1.33
CA VAL A 269 0.07 0.62 -0.63
C VAL A 269 -0.56 -0.34 -1.64
N GLN A 270 -1.24 0.18 -2.66
CA GLN A 270 -1.85 -0.67 -3.70
C GLN A 270 -0.80 -1.42 -4.52
N ARG A 271 0.33 -0.77 -4.86
CA ARG A 271 1.45 -1.42 -5.54
C ARG A 271 2.07 -2.55 -4.72
N MET A 272 2.18 -2.37 -3.40
CA MET A 272 2.67 -3.43 -2.53
C MET A 272 1.69 -4.60 -2.47
N LYS A 273 0.39 -4.36 -2.29
CA LYS A 273 -0.64 -5.42 -2.32
C LYS A 273 -0.57 -6.23 -3.61
N ARG A 274 -0.45 -5.56 -4.76
CA ARG A 274 -0.24 -6.21 -6.06
C ARG A 274 1.06 -7.01 -6.09
N THR A 275 2.15 -6.48 -5.54
CA THR A 275 3.44 -7.18 -5.47
C THR A 275 3.36 -8.44 -4.58
N GLU A 276 2.67 -8.37 -3.44
CA GLU A 276 2.44 -9.51 -2.53
C GLU A 276 1.60 -10.61 -3.18
N GLU A 277 0.58 -10.21 -3.95
CA GLU A 277 -0.21 -11.13 -4.77
C GLU A 277 0.68 -11.85 -5.79
N LEU A 278 1.57 -11.12 -6.49
CA LEU A 278 2.54 -11.72 -7.41
C LEU A 278 3.54 -12.66 -6.72
N VAL A 279 4.02 -12.29 -5.53
CA VAL A 279 4.92 -13.15 -4.73
C VAL A 279 4.21 -14.44 -4.30
N SER A 280 2.95 -14.33 -3.90
CA SER A 280 2.14 -15.49 -3.50
C SER A 280 1.88 -16.39 -4.70
N LEU A 281 1.46 -15.82 -5.83
CA LEU A 281 1.26 -16.54 -7.07
C LEU A 281 2.54 -17.20 -7.58
N GLY A 282 3.68 -16.51 -7.51
CA GLY A 282 4.99 -17.05 -7.92
C GLY A 282 5.45 -18.27 -7.12
N LYS A 283 4.91 -18.53 -5.93
CA LYS A 283 5.15 -19.78 -5.18
C LYS A 283 4.28 -20.94 -5.67
N LEU A 284 3.17 -20.64 -6.34
CA LEU A 284 2.16 -21.59 -6.79
C LEU A 284 2.33 -21.97 -8.27
N VAL A 285 2.92 -21.07 -9.07
CA VAL A 285 3.15 -21.27 -10.50
C VAL A 285 4.46 -22.02 -10.76
N ASP A 286 4.37 -23.05 -11.58
CA ASP A 286 5.49 -23.82 -12.14
C ASP A 286 5.44 -23.70 -13.67
N PHE A 287 6.59 -23.49 -14.29
CA PHE A 287 6.70 -23.40 -15.75
C PHE A 287 6.94 -24.76 -16.41
N GLY A 288 7.29 -25.81 -15.66
CA GLY A 288 7.51 -27.14 -16.21
C GLY A 288 8.47 -27.12 -17.41
N ASN A 289 7.97 -27.53 -18.58
CA ASN A 289 8.73 -27.57 -19.84
C ASN A 289 8.67 -26.26 -20.65
N VAL A 290 7.89 -25.28 -20.21
CA VAL A 290 7.76 -23.96 -20.85
C VAL A 290 8.89 -23.06 -20.34
N LYS A 291 9.39 -22.16 -21.21
CA LYS A 291 10.44 -21.21 -20.82
C LYS A 291 9.98 -20.35 -19.63
N SER A 292 10.70 -20.41 -18.52
CA SER A 292 10.36 -19.63 -17.32
C SER A 292 10.52 -18.12 -17.56
N VAL A 293 9.57 -17.34 -17.03
CA VAL A 293 9.64 -15.88 -16.98
C VAL A 293 9.46 -15.39 -15.54
N PRO A 294 10.19 -14.35 -15.11
CA PRO A 294 10.03 -13.80 -13.77
C PRO A 294 8.64 -13.15 -13.65
N LEU A 295 7.84 -13.56 -12.66
CA LEU A 295 6.53 -12.96 -12.41
C LEU A 295 6.64 -11.63 -11.64
N ILE A 296 7.66 -11.49 -10.79
CA ILE A 296 7.87 -10.30 -9.96
C ILE A 296 8.81 -9.37 -10.73
N ILE A 297 8.24 -8.44 -11.49
CA ILE A 297 8.98 -7.38 -12.17
C ILE A 297 8.36 -6.01 -11.87
N SER A 298 9.17 -4.96 -11.98
CA SER A 298 8.69 -3.58 -11.75
C SER A 298 7.55 -3.24 -12.72
N GLY A 299 6.42 -2.79 -12.19
CA GLY A 299 5.26 -2.33 -12.97
C GLY A 299 4.28 -3.42 -13.40
N ARG A 300 4.59 -4.71 -13.20
CA ARG A 300 3.64 -5.79 -13.46
C ARG A 300 2.63 -5.90 -12.33
N TYR A 301 1.37 -6.20 -12.67
CA TYR A 301 0.34 -6.57 -11.72
C TYR A 301 -0.68 -7.52 -12.36
N LEU A 302 -1.30 -8.37 -11.54
CA LEU A 302 -2.38 -9.24 -11.98
C LEU A 302 -3.64 -8.38 -12.19
N ILE A 303 -4.25 -8.49 -13.36
CA ILE A 303 -5.54 -7.88 -13.70
C ILE A 303 -6.66 -8.80 -13.28
N GLN A 304 -6.58 -10.08 -13.68
CA GLN A 304 -7.60 -11.09 -13.38
C GLN A 304 -7.01 -12.49 -13.46
N ALA A 305 -7.55 -13.42 -12.67
CA ALA A 305 -7.27 -14.85 -12.81
C ALA A 305 -8.54 -15.68 -12.63
N GLY A 306 -8.69 -16.75 -13.41
CA GLY A 306 -9.91 -17.55 -13.40
C GLY A 306 -9.83 -18.85 -14.20
N GLY A 307 -10.71 -19.78 -13.85
CA GLY A 307 -10.83 -21.08 -14.52
C GLY A 307 -11.77 -20.98 -15.72
N LEU A 308 -11.34 -21.55 -16.84
CA LEU A 308 -12.09 -21.65 -18.09
C LEU A 308 -12.07 -23.08 -18.60
N LYS A 309 -12.95 -23.37 -19.54
CA LYS A 309 -12.98 -24.67 -20.24
C LYS A 309 -12.35 -24.55 -21.61
N LYS A 310 -11.25 -25.24 -21.85
CA LYS A 310 -10.67 -25.41 -23.18
C LYS A 310 -11.43 -26.50 -23.93
N LEU A 311 -12.07 -26.12 -25.02
CA LEU A 311 -12.82 -27.03 -25.89
C LEU A 311 -11.91 -27.56 -27.01
N THR A 312 -11.96 -28.87 -27.22
CA THR A 312 -11.28 -29.57 -28.31
C THR A 312 -12.32 -30.29 -29.15
N VAL A 313 -12.44 -29.89 -30.41
CA VAL A 313 -13.33 -30.52 -31.38
C VAL A 313 -12.54 -31.59 -32.14
N LYS A 314 -12.91 -32.86 -32.00
CA LYS A 314 -12.36 -33.96 -32.78
C LYS A 314 -13.38 -34.37 -33.82
N SER A 315 -13.01 -34.38 -35.10
CA SER A 315 -13.88 -34.92 -36.15
C SER A 315 -13.53 -36.37 -36.39
N HIS A 316 -14.50 -37.27 -36.19
CA HIS A 316 -14.36 -38.68 -36.52
C HIS A 316 -15.05 -38.94 -37.85
N LEU A 317 -14.34 -39.60 -38.78
CA LEU A 317 -14.83 -39.91 -40.13
C LEU A 317 -16.14 -40.70 -40.14
N THR A 318 -16.48 -41.38 -39.04
CA THR A 318 -17.61 -42.33 -38.94
C THR A 318 -18.71 -41.92 -37.94
N SER A 319 -18.48 -40.94 -37.08
CA SER A 319 -19.38 -40.63 -35.94
C SER A 319 -19.62 -39.13 -35.72
N GLY A 320 -19.18 -38.29 -36.65
CA GLY A 320 -19.35 -36.83 -36.57
C GLY A 320 -18.38 -36.16 -35.58
N PRO A 321 -18.49 -34.83 -35.40
CA PRO A 321 -17.63 -34.08 -34.51
C PRO A 321 -18.00 -34.32 -33.04
N THR A 322 -17.01 -34.71 -32.22
CA THR A 322 -17.14 -34.85 -30.77
C THR A 322 -16.40 -33.72 -30.07
N VAL A 323 -17.07 -33.02 -29.17
CA VAL A 323 -16.48 -31.92 -28.39
C VAL A 323 -16.07 -32.45 -27.02
N SER A 324 -14.78 -32.35 -26.72
CA SER A 324 -14.23 -32.64 -25.39
C SER A 324 -13.80 -31.35 -24.71
N SER A 325 -13.88 -31.32 -23.38
CA SER A 325 -13.58 -30.14 -22.58
C SER A 325 -12.51 -30.47 -21.54
N THR A 326 -11.54 -29.58 -21.37
CA THR A 326 -10.45 -29.69 -20.40
C THR A 326 -10.37 -28.42 -19.57
N ASP A 327 -9.97 -28.54 -18.31
CA ASP A 327 -9.78 -27.37 -17.45
C ASP A 327 -8.56 -26.57 -17.86
N LEU A 328 -8.74 -25.26 -17.98
CA LEU A 328 -7.68 -24.29 -18.20
C LEU A 328 -7.81 -23.19 -17.14
N TYR A 329 -6.70 -22.59 -16.76
CA TYR A 329 -6.68 -21.47 -15.84
C TYR A 329 -5.87 -20.33 -16.45
N LEU A 330 -6.46 -19.15 -16.53
CA LEU A 330 -5.81 -17.96 -17.06
C LEU A 330 -5.30 -17.08 -15.92
N HIS A 331 -4.11 -16.52 -16.11
CA HIS A 331 -3.60 -15.42 -15.32
C HIS A 331 -3.29 -14.27 -16.26
N LEU A 332 -4.14 -13.24 -16.25
CA LEU A 332 -3.98 -12.03 -17.06
C LEU A 332 -3.29 -10.97 -16.22
N PHE A 333 -2.08 -10.61 -16.65
CA PHE A 333 -1.33 -9.46 -16.16
C PHE A 333 -1.48 -8.29 -17.13
N ASN A 334 -1.06 -7.10 -16.71
CA ASN A 334 -1.06 -5.92 -17.57
C ASN A 334 -0.11 -6.00 -18.78
N ASP A 335 0.85 -6.93 -18.78
CA ASP A 335 1.84 -7.10 -19.85
C ASP A 335 1.99 -8.56 -20.35
N LEU A 336 1.27 -9.50 -19.75
CA LEU A 336 1.46 -10.94 -19.95
C LEU A 336 0.15 -11.70 -19.77
N LEU A 337 -0.09 -12.73 -20.56
CA LEU A 337 -1.15 -13.72 -20.34
C LEU A 337 -0.51 -15.10 -20.16
N LEU A 338 -0.77 -15.75 -19.02
CA LEU A 338 -0.38 -17.14 -18.78
C LEU A 338 -1.57 -18.08 -18.93
N LEU A 339 -1.36 -19.20 -19.60
CA LEU A 339 -2.28 -20.31 -19.72
C LEU A 339 -1.74 -21.47 -18.89
N SER A 340 -2.49 -21.94 -17.89
CA SER A 340 -2.02 -22.94 -16.94
C SER A 340 -3.02 -24.05 -16.71
N LEU A 341 -2.56 -25.24 -16.34
CA LEU A 341 -3.39 -26.29 -15.76
C LEU A 341 -3.36 -26.17 -14.23
N LYS A 342 -4.54 -26.20 -13.60
CA LYS A 342 -4.64 -26.21 -12.14
C LYS A 342 -4.40 -27.63 -11.64
N LEU A 343 -3.35 -27.81 -10.83
CA LEU A 343 -3.00 -29.06 -10.16
C LEU A 343 -3.64 -29.14 -8.76
N HIS A 344 -3.52 -30.29 -8.11
CA HIS A 344 -3.91 -30.46 -6.71
C HIS A 344 -3.18 -29.45 -5.79
N GLY A 345 -3.89 -28.89 -4.81
CA GLY A 345 -3.29 -27.98 -3.82
C GLY A 345 -3.04 -26.55 -4.31
N GLN A 346 -3.82 -26.04 -5.26
CA GLN A 346 -3.72 -24.68 -5.81
C GLN A 346 -2.39 -24.37 -6.54
N ARG A 347 -1.68 -25.39 -7.02
CA ARG A 347 -0.51 -25.19 -7.88
C ARG A 347 -0.93 -25.08 -9.33
N PHE A 348 -0.18 -24.32 -10.13
CA PHE A 348 -0.48 -24.08 -11.53
C PHE A 348 0.71 -24.49 -12.39
N ASN A 349 0.49 -25.34 -13.40
CA ASN A 349 1.51 -25.72 -14.36
C ASN A 349 1.28 -24.96 -15.68
N VAL A 350 2.16 -24.03 -16.01
CA VAL A 350 2.07 -23.19 -17.21
C VAL A 350 2.23 -24.08 -18.45
N GLN A 351 1.28 -23.95 -19.38
CA GLN A 351 1.28 -24.66 -20.66
C GLN A 351 1.70 -23.73 -21.80
N ASP A 352 1.33 -22.46 -21.73
CA ASP A 352 1.67 -21.46 -22.73
C ASP A 352 1.58 -20.05 -22.13
N TYR A 353 2.18 -19.07 -22.80
CA TYR A 353 2.01 -17.66 -22.50
C TYR A 353 2.28 -16.77 -23.72
N ALA A 354 1.76 -15.54 -23.67
CA ALA A 354 2.04 -14.52 -24.67
C ALA A 354 2.09 -13.13 -24.01
N THR A 355 2.84 -12.20 -24.60
CA THR A 355 2.87 -10.81 -24.13
C THR A 355 1.53 -10.14 -24.45
N PHE A 356 0.94 -9.49 -23.45
CA PHE A 356 -0.33 -8.79 -23.56
C PHE A 356 -0.09 -7.26 -23.59
N PRO A 357 -0.84 -6.48 -24.36
CA PRO A 357 -1.84 -6.88 -25.36
C PRO A 357 -1.23 -7.27 -26.72
N ALA A 358 0.08 -7.06 -26.92
CA ALA A 358 0.72 -7.17 -28.23
C ALA A 358 0.40 -8.45 -29.02
N HIS A 359 0.38 -9.61 -28.35
CA HIS A 359 0.24 -10.92 -28.99
C HIS A 359 -1.01 -11.71 -28.60
N VAL A 360 -2.00 -11.07 -27.98
CA VAL A 360 -3.25 -11.71 -27.54
C VAL A 360 -4.43 -11.10 -28.26
N ARG A 361 -5.24 -11.91 -28.95
CA ARG A 361 -6.47 -11.49 -29.63
C ARG A 361 -7.62 -12.40 -29.23
N VAL A 362 -8.82 -11.85 -29.23
CA VAL A 362 -10.04 -12.60 -28.97
C VAL A 362 -11.02 -12.37 -30.11
N GLU A 363 -11.67 -13.45 -30.55
CA GLU A 363 -12.69 -13.42 -31.60
C GLU A 363 -13.95 -14.14 -31.11
N GLU A 364 -15.11 -13.57 -31.42
CA GLU A 364 -16.39 -14.22 -31.16
C GLU A 364 -16.65 -15.35 -32.16
N LEU A 365 -17.09 -16.50 -31.66
CA LEU A 365 -17.42 -17.63 -32.51
C LEU A 365 -18.92 -17.65 -32.84
N LYS A 366 -19.26 -18.04 -34.06
CA LYS A 366 -20.63 -18.41 -34.44
C LYS A 366 -20.94 -19.82 -33.90
N THR A 367 -21.21 -19.90 -32.61
CA THR A 367 -21.34 -21.13 -31.81
C THR A 367 -22.40 -22.10 -32.35
N GLN A 368 -23.53 -21.58 -32.83
CA GLN A 368 -24.65 -22.34 -33.41
C GLN A 368 -24.26 -23.20 -34.62
N MET A 369 -23.33 -22.71 -35.46
CA MET A 369 -22.90 -23.44 -36.67
C MET A 369 -21.86 -24.54 -36.38
N LEU A 370 -21.25 -24.51 -35.20
CA LEU A 370 -20.11 -25.37 -34.83
C LEU A 370 -20.47 -26.40 -33.74
N GLY A 371 -21.72 -26.44 -33.29
CA GLY A 371 -22.15 -27.30 -32.17
C GLY A 371 -21.44 -26.96 -30.85
N LEU A 372 -20.97 -25.72 -30.70
CA LEU A 372 -20.26 -25.25 -29.51
C LEU A 372 -21.23 -24.56 -28.54
N PRO A 373 -20.91 -24.53 -27.22
CA PRO A 373 -21.68 -23.75 -26.25
C PRO A 373 -21.78 -22.27 -26.66
N SER A 374 -22.90 -21.61 -26.37
CA SER A 374 -23.14 -20.18 -26.68
C SER A 374 -22.07 -19.25 -26.09
N GLU A 375 -21.48 -19.66 -24.98
CA GLU A 375 -20.42 -18.97 -24.23
C GLU A 375 -19.02 -19.21 -24.81
N ALA A 376 -18.87 -19.93 -25.92
CA ALA A 376 -17.56 -20.18 -26.50
C ALA A 376 -17.00 -18.97 -27.27
N PHE A 377 -15.70 -18.74 -27.14
CA PHE A 377 -14.94 -17.71 -27.85
C PHE A 377 -13.55 -18.23 -28.24
N LEU A 378 -12.92 -17.60 -29.22
CA LEU A 378 -11.59 -17.97 -29.69
C LEU A 378 -10.53 -17.05 -29.09
N LEU A 379 -9.59 -17.62 -28.34
CA LEU A 379 -8.37 -16.95 -27.92
C LEU A 379 -7.26 -17.25 -28.93
N ARG A 380 -6.69 -16.22 -29.56
CA ARG A 380 -5.57 -16.35 -30.48
C ARG A 380 -4.33 -15.69 -29.90
N LEU A 381 -3.27 -16.48 -29.76
CA LEU A 381 -1.92 -16.01 -29.46
C LEU A 381 -1.20 -15.83 -30.80
N THR A 382 -0.92 -14.60 -31.24
CA THR A 382 -0.22 -14.38 -32.52
C THR A 382 1.25 -14.77 -32.42
N GLN A 383 1.83 -14.63 -31.23
CA GLN A 383 3.15 -15.11 -30.91
C GLN A 383 3.19 -15.58 -29.46
N ASN A 384 3.29 -16.89 -29.27
CA ASN A 384 3.38 -17.52 -27.96
C ASN A 384 4.83 -17.63 -27.46
N HIS A 385 5.07 -18.35 -26.35
CA HIS A 385 6.41 -18.52 -25.77
C HIS A 385 7.43 -19.14 -26.73
N SER A 386 6.99 -20.01 -27.63
CA SER A 386 7.79 -20.68 -28.67
C SER A 386 7.84 -19.89 -29.98
N LYS A 387 7.36 -18.64 -29.97
CA LYS A 387 7.26 -17.76 -31.13
C LYS A 387 6.34 -18.25 -32.25
N THR A 388 5.42 -19.17 -31.94
CA THR A 388 4.43 -19.71 -32.87
C THR A 388 3.05 -19.10 -32.63
N ALA A 389 2.22 -19.04 -33.67
CA ALA A 389 0.82 -18.68 -33.54
C ALA A 389 0.01 -19.87 -33.00
N THR A 390 -0.93 -19.64 -32.10
CA THR A 390 -1.79 -20.68 -31.53
C THR A 390 -3.20 -20.13 -31.32
N ALA A 391 -4.23 -20.96 -31.52
CA ALA A 391 -5.61 -20.59 -31.29
C ALA A 391 -6.30 -21.65 -30.42
N ILE A 392 -7.09 -21.20 -29.45
CA ILE A 392 -7.72 -22.05 -28.44
C ILE A 392 -9.16 -21.61 -28.29
N ILE A 393 -10.09 -22.57 -28.35
CA ILE A 393 -11.50 -22.32 -28.06
C ILE A 393 -11.70 -22.43 -26.56
N LEU A 394 -12.16 -21.34 -25.95
CA LEU A 394 -12.46 -21.24 -24.53
C LEU A 394 -13.96 -21.06 -24.34
N ALA A 395 -14.48 -21.52 -23.21
CA ALA A 395 -15.85 -21.30 -22.78
C ALA A 395 -15.89 -21.03 -21.27
N LEU A 396 -17.05 -20.55 -20.80
CA LEU A 396 -17.33 -20.05 -19.44
C LEU A 396 -16.91 -18.57 -19.26
N GLU A 397 -17.71 -17.77 -18.53
CA GLU A 397 -17.44 -16.34 -18.25
C GLU A 397 -17.08 -15.48 -19.48
N ARG A 398 -17.69 -15.79 -20.63
CA ARG A 398 -17.35 -15.21 -21.94
C ARG A 398 -17.22 -13.69 -21.93
N GLU A 399 -18.27 -12.99 -21.50
CA GLU A 399 -18.37 -11.53 -21.59
C GLU A 399 -17.25 -10.84 -20.80
N THR A 400 -16.99 -11.31 -19.57
CA THR A 400 -15.95 -10.76 -18.69
C THR A 400 -14.56 -10.93 -19.32
N TRP A 401 -14.23 -12.13 -19.81
CA TRP A 401 -12.91 -12.39 -20.39
C TRP A 401 -12.72 -11.72 -21.75
N ILE A 402 -13.75 -11.66 -22.61
CA ILE A 402 -13.70 -10.90 -23.85
C ILE A 402 -13.45 -9.42 -23.54
N GLN A 403 -14.19 -8.83 -22.60
CA GLN A 403 -14.00 -7.43 -22.23
C GLN A 403 -12.59 -7.16 -21.71
N LEU A 404 -12.06 -8.00 -20.83
CA LEU A 404 -10.71 -7.82 -20.27
C LEU A 404 -9.61 -8.00 -21.32
N LEU A 405 -9.76 -8.96 -22.23
CA LEU A 405 -8.75 -9.24 -23.25
C LEU A 405 -8.86 -8.32 -24.47
N SER A 406 -9.99 -7.64 -24.64
CA SER A 406 -10.24 -6.66 -25.72
C SER A 406 -10.07 -5.21 -25.26
N SER A 407 -10.07 -4.95 -23.94
CA SER A 407 -9.88 -3.62 -23.38
C SER A 407 -8.39 -3.25 -23.36
N GLN A 408 -7.87 -2.82 -24.51
CA GLN A 408 -6.85 -1.77 -24.66
C GLN A 408 -6.39 -1.61 -26.10
#